data_AF-A0A6V1TFF4-F1
#
_entry.id   AF-A0A6V1TFF4-F1
#
_cell.length_a   1.000
_cell.length_b   1.000
_cell.length_c   1.000
_cell.angle_alpha   90.00
_cell.angle_beta   90.00
_cell.angle_gamma   90.00
#
_symmetry.space_group_name_H-M   'P 1'
#
loop_
_entity.id
_entity.type
_entity.pdbx_description
1 polymer ?
#
loop_
_entity_poly.entity_id
_entity_poly.type
_entity_poly.pdbx_seq_one_letter_code
_entity_poly.pdbx_strand_id
1 'polypeptide(L)'
;ADRLAAAAQQQQQQGGGLATRGLEDDTYKGVWSVCFAPHIYTLSKIFLTEFKPIEYHLLPGNSIESYVRYSNPLIGAGWLNAAGSIDVRDDMSVKITFDNFWWDIQTSEPRSLETFLQDFRTSPPSATDVLVQNIGKAGFLESFSIFPLQYLDETLCIFEFPPLGVKIVASKV
;
A
#
# COMPACT_ATOMS: atom_id res chain seq x y z
N ALA A 1 21.15 5.59 0.48
CA ALA A 1 21.56 6.36 -0.72
C ALA A 1 22.30 5.46 -1.71
N ASP A 2 23.32 4.72 -1.26
CA ASP A 2 24.18 3.90 -2.14
C ASP A 2 23.46 2.77 -2.90
N ARG A 3 22.48 2.11 -2.29
CA ARG A 3 21.71 1.04 -2.97
C ARG A 3 20.75 1.57 -4.03
N LEU A 4 20.15 2.74 -3.81
CA LEU A 4 19.28 3.40 -4.80
C LEU A 4 20.10 3.87 -6.01
N ALA A 5 21.32 4.37 -5.78
CA ALA A 5 22.25 4.74 -6.83
C ALA A 5 22.76 3.51 -7.60
N ALA A 6 23.05 2.41 -6.90
CA ALA A 6 23.46 1.15 -7.52
C ALA A 6 22.34 0.52 -8.36
N ALA A 7 21.10 0.51 -7.85
CA ALA A 7 19.93 0.04 -8.59
C ALA A 7 19.65 0.93 -9.83
N ALA A 8 19.78 2.25 -9.70
CA ALA A 8 19.62 3.18 -10.83
C ALA A 8 20.72 3.02 -11.89
N GLN A 9 21.97 2.79 -11.49
CA GLN A 9 23.09 2.50 -12.40
C GLN A 9 22.95 1.14 -13.09
N GLN A 10 22.44 0.12 -12.39
CA GLN A 10 22.16 -1.19 -12.98
C GLN A 10 20.99 -1.16 -13.96
N GLN A 11 19.94 -0.37 -13.68
CA GLN A 11 18.82 -0.12 -14.61
C GLN A 11 19.26 0.59 -15.90
N GLN A 12 20.29 1.43 -15.85
CA GLN A 12 20.83 2.11 -17.05
C GLN A 12 21.75 1.22 -17.88
N GLN A 13 22.42 0.24 -17.28
CA GLN A 13 23.36 -0.66 -17.98
C GLN A 13 22.70 -1.92 -18.54
N GLN A 14 21.57 -2.35 -17.98
CA GLN A 14 20.84 -3.52 -18.43
C GLN A 14 19.51 -3.09 -19.03
N GLY A 15 19.49 -2.88 -20.34
CA GLY A 15 18.24 -2.75 -21.09
C GLY A 15 17.41 -4.03 -20.96
N GLY A 16 16.47 -4.03 -20.01
CA GLY A 16 15.51 -5.11 -19.74
C GLY A 16 16.13 -6.39 -19.16
N GLY A 17 15.89 -6.70 -17.89
CA GLY A 17 16.16 -8.08 -17.40
C GLY A 17 16.45 -8.34 -15.92
N LEU A 18 16.51 -7.33 -15.04
CA LEU A 18 16.72 -7.57 -13.59
C LEU A 18 15.42 -7.53 -12.76
N ALA A 19 14.29 -7.17 -13.35
CA ALA A 19 13.15 -6.64 -12.60
C ALA A 19 12.19 -7.68 -11.99
N THR A 20 12.31 -8.98 -12.30
CA THR A 20 11.10 -9.82 -12.36
C THR A 20 11.14 -11.14 -11.60
N ARG A 21 12.31 -11.55 -11.06
CA ARG A 21 12.43 -12.81 -10.28
C ARG A 21 11.52 -12.84 -9.04
N GLY A 22 11.18 -11.66 -8.52
CA GLY A 22 10.41 -11.50 -7.29
C GLY A 22 8.98 -12.03 -7.36
N LEU A 23 8.33 -11.90 -8.53
CA LEU A 23 6.93 -12.28 -8.73
C LEU A 23 6.73 -13.77 -9.00
N GLU A 24 7.66 -14.42 -9.69
CA GLU A 24 7.56 -15.83 -10.11
C GLU A 24 7.63 -16.81 -8.94
N ASP A 25 8.44 -16.48 -7.92
CA ASP A 25 8.75 -17.37 -6.79
C ASP A 25 8.01 -16.99 -5.49
N ASP A 26 6.97 -16.15 -5.56
CA ASP A 26 6.24 -15.60 -4.40
C ASP A 26 7.13 -14.88 -3.35
N THR A 27 8.38 -14.53 -3.69
CA THR A 27 9.31 -13.86 -2.77
C THR A 27 8.86 -12.45 -2.41
N TYR A 28 7.96 -11.87 -3.19
CA TYR A 28 7.29 -10.61 -2.89
C TYR A 28 6.34 -10.69 -1.69
N LYS A 29 5.91 -11.87 -1.23
CA LYS A 29 5.05 -12.01 -0.05
C LYS A 29 5.74 -11.53 1.23
N GLY A 30 4.97 -11.03 2.19
CA GLY A 30 5.45 -10.49 3.46
C GLY A 30 5.05 -9.04 3.70
N VAL A 31 5.68 -8.42 4.69
CA VAL A 31 5.38 -7.03 5.10
C VAL A 31 6.35 -6.07 4.42
N TRP A 32 5.81 -5.03 3.81
CA TRP A 32 6.54 -3.99 3.11
C TRP A 32 6.19 -2.62 3.66
N SER A 33 7.20 -1.82 4.00
CA SER A 33 7.01 -0.45 4.49
C SER A 33 7.41 0.57 3.43
N VAL A 34 6.53 1.53 3.16
CA VAL A 34 6.81 2.60 2.19
C VAL A 34 7.83 3.57 2.77
N CYS A 35 8.97 3.65 2.10
CA CYS A 35 10.07 4.54 2.46
C CYS A 35 10.03 5.87 1.72
N PHE A 36 9.43 5.89 0.52
CA PHE A 36 9.33 7.09 -0.31
C PHE A 36 8.03 7.12 -1.13
N ALA A 37 7.22 8.16 -0.92
CA ALA A 37 6.01 8.43 -1.69
C ALA A 37 5.77 9.96 -1.75
N PRO A 38 6.18 10.66 -2.82
CA PRO A 38 6.21 12.12 -2.85
C PRO A 38 4.81 12.75 -2.81
N HIS A 39 3.81 12.07 -3.36
CA HIS A 39 2.42 12.52 -3.32
C HIS A 39 1.85 12.47 -1.91
N ILE A 40 2.17 11.44 -1.11
CA ILE A 40 1.77 11.38 0.30
C ILE A 40 2.41 12.50 1.12
N TYR A 41 3.70 12.78 0.91
CA TYR A 41 4.36 13.90 1.58
C TYR A 41 3.69 15.24 1.27
N THR A 42 3.21 15.41 0.04
CA THR A 42 2.47 16.61 -0.38
C THR A 42 1.12 16.67 0.32
N LEU A 43 0.36 15.57 0.36
CA LEU A 43 -0.90 15.47 1.10
C LEU A 43 -0.72 15.76 2.59
N SER A 44 0.35 15.24 3.21
CA SER A 44 0.66 15.48 4.61
C SER A 44 0.78 16.97 4.95
N LYS A 45 1.41 17.74 4.07
CA LYS A 45 1.54 19.20 4.24
C LYS A 45 0.22 19.93 4.12
N ILE A 46 -0.59 19.56 3.13
CA ILE A 46 -1.88 20.20 2.87
C ILE A 46 -2.83 20.00 4.06
N PHE A 47 -2.87 18.78 4.61
CA PHE A 47 -3.78 18.44 5.69
C PHE A 47 -3.20 18.63 7.09
N LEU A 48 -1.94 19.07 7.21
CA LEU A 48 -1.21 19.15 8.48
C LEU A 48 -1.28 17.80 9.25
N THR A 49 -1.22 16.69 8.49
CA THR A 49 -1.38 15.33 8.99
C THR A 49 -0.20 14.49 8.55
N GLU A 50 0.51 13.87 9.49
CA GLU A 50 1.54 12.89 9.15
C GLU A 50 0.90 11.57 8.74
N PHE A 51 1.40 10.94 7.67
CA PHE A 51 1.01 9.60 7.24
C PHE A 51 2.23 8.66 7.30
N LYS A 52 2.47 8.07 8.48
CA LYS A 52 3.59 7.14 8.70
C LYS A 52 3.37 6.31 9.98
N PRO A 53 3.68 4.99 9.98
CA PRO A 53 4.12 4.19 8.83
C PRO A 53 2.99 3.94 7.81
N ILE A 54 3.40 3.56 6.61
CA ILE A 54 2.53 3.02 5.56
C ILE A 54 3.05 1.62 5.25
N GLU A 55 2.22 0.62 5.50
CA GLU A 55 2.59 -0.78 5.40
C GLU A 55 1.65 -1.52 4.44
N TYR A 56 2.23 -2.42 3.66
CA TYR A 56 1.52 -3.37 2.81
C TYR A 56 1.87 -4.78 3.27
N HIS A 57 0.85 -5.54 3.65
CA HIS A 57 0.99 -6.94 4.02
C HIS A 57 0.54 -7.76 2.82
N LEU A 58 1.49 -8.37 2.12
CA LEU A 58 1.24 -9.21 0.94
C LEU A 58 1.12 -10.66 1.42
N LEU A 59 -0.13 -11.12 1.57
CA LEU A 59 -0.49 -12.37 2.23
C LEU A 59 -0.54 -13.55 1.23
N PRO A 60 -0.54 -14.81 1.73
CA PRO A 60 -0.83 -15.99 0.92
C PRO A 60 -2.17 -15.88 0.19
N GLY A 61 -2.30 -16.58 -0.94
CA GLY A 61 -3.55 -16.59 -1.72
C GLY A 61 -3.83 -15.27 -2.45
N ASN A 62 -2.80 -14.47 -2.72
CA ASN A 62 -2.88 -13.21 -3.45
C ASN A 62 -3.74 -12.13 -2.78
N SER A 63 -3.80 -12.15 -1.46
CA SER A 63 -4.46 -11.11 -0.66
C SER A 63 -3.47 -10.00 -0.27
N ILE A 64 -3.99 -8.79 -0.10
CA ILE A 64 -3.24 -7.64 0.40
C ILE A 64 -4.02 -6.92 1.49
N GLU A 65 -3.32 -6.49 2.53
CA GLU A 65 -3.80 -5.49 3.49
C GLU A 65 -2.87 -4.27 3.44
N SER A 66 -3.44 -3.08 3.57
CA SER A 66 -2.74 -1.81 3.62
C SER A 66 -3.09 -1.08 4.91
N TYR A 67 -2.06 -0.63 5.62
CA TYR A 67 -2.17 0.09 6.88
C TYR A 67 -1.48 1.42 6.76
N VAL A 68 -2.25 2.52 6.91
CA VAL A 68 -1.73 3.88 6.87
C VAL A 68 -2.01 4.52 8.22
N ARG A 69 -0.96 4.66 9.05
CA ARG A 69 -1.10 5.43 10.28
C ARG A 69 -1.19 6.91 9.96
N TYR A 70 -2.17 7.61 10.52
CA TYR A 70 -2.21 9.07 10.49
C TYR A 70 -2.00 9.66 11.89
N SER A 71 -1.45 10.86 11.93
CA SER A 71 -1.30 11.66 13.15
C SER A 71 -1.52 13.14 12.84
N ASN A 72 -2.46 13.78 13.53
CA ASN A 72 -2.79 15.19 13.36
C ASN A 72 -3.01 15.83 14.75
N PRO A 73 -2.44 17.03 15.03
CA PRO A 73 -2.56 17.68 16.33
C PRO A 73 -4.00 18.02 16.77
N LEU A 74 -4.95 18.17 15.83
CA LEU A 74 -6.32 18.58 16.09
C LEU A 74 -7.29 17.41 16.23
N ILE A 75 -7.12 16.37 15.42
CA ILE A 75 -8.06 15.22 15.36
C ILE A 75 -7.49 13.93 15.98
N GLY A 76 -6.24 13.97 16.45
CA GLY A 76 -5.54 12.83 17.04
C GLY A 76 -4.90 11.92 16.00
N ALA A 77 -4.74 10.65 16.36
CA ALA A 77 -4.07 9.64 15.55
C ALA A 77 -4.96 8.40 15.36
N GLY A 78 -4.62 7.57 14.40
CA GLY A 78 -5.30 6.30 14.12
C GLY A 78 -4.79 5.67 12.83
N TRP A 79 -5.58 4.76 12.28
CA TRP A 79 -5.20 3.98 11.10
C TRP A 79 -6.29 3.97 10.03
N LEU A 80 -5.92 4.31 8.80
CA LEU A 80 -6.73 4.11 7.62
C LEU A 80 -6.31 2.78 6.99
N ASN A 81 -7.27 1.87 6.86
CA ASN A 81 -6.98 0.49 6.49
C ASN A 81 -7.76 0.09 5.24
N ALA A 82 -7.12 -0.71 4.40
CA ALA A 82 -7.74 -1.29 3.23
C ALA A 82 -7.30 -2.75 3.06
N ALA A 83 -8.15 -3.58 2.46
CA ALA A 83 -7.79 -4.91 2.06
C ALA A 83 -8.43 -5.30 0.73
N GLY A 84 -7.83 -6.30 0.08
CA GLY A 84 -8.30 -6.82 -1.19
C GLY A 84 -7.31 -7.80 -1.79
N SER A 85 -7.13 -7.75 -3.12
CA SER A 85 -6.39 -8.76 -3.87
C SER A 85 -5.34 -8.19 -4.81
N ILE A 86 -4.34 -9.02 -5.11
CA ILE A 86 -3.28 -8.81 -6.07
C ILE A 86 -3.49 -9.78 -7.23
N ASP A 87 -3.38 -9.28 -8.45
CA ASP A 87 -3.46 -10.09 -9.66
C ASP A 87 -2.26 -9.76 -10.53
N VAL A 88 -1.31 -10.69 -10.60
CA VAL A 88 -0.09 -10.55 -11.39
C VAL A 88 -0.47 -10.69 -12.86
N ARG A 89 -0.33 -9.59 -13.61
CA ARG A 89 -0.78 -9.54 -15.01
C ARG A 89 0.30 -10.01 -15.96
N ASP A 90 1.50 -9.51 -15.74
CA ASP A 90 2.72 -9.83 -16.46
C ASP A 90 3.91 -9.54 -15.55
N ASP A 91 5.11 -9.73 -16.09
CA ASP A 91 6.36 -9.61 -15.33
C ASP A 91 6.64 -8.17 -14.84
N MET A 92 5.92 -7.16 -15.34
CA MET A 92 6.16 -5.75 -15.03
C MET A 92 4.94 -5.03 -14.47
N SER A 93 3.84 -5.72 -14.18
CA SER A 93 2.65 -5.07 -13.66
C SER A 93 1.80 -5.96 -12.78
N VAL A 94 1.30 -5.36 -11.70
CA VAL A 94 0.33 -5.99 -10.81
C VAL A 94 -0.95 -5.17 -10.80
N LYS A 95 -2.08 -5.86 -10.80
CA LYS A 95 -3.36 -5.24 -10.52
C LYS A 95 -3.68 -5.42 -9.04
N ILE A 96 -3.85 -4.33 -8.31
CA ILE A 96 -4.31 -4.32 -6.92
C ILE A 96 -5.75 -3.82 -6.89
N THR A 97 -6.65 -4.61 -6.30
CA THR A 97 -8.06 -4.24 -6.13
C THR A 97 -8.37 -4.21 -4.64
N PHE A 98 -8.70 -3.04 -4.09
CA PHE A 98 -9.18 -2.91 -2.71
C PHE A 98 -10.71 -2.88 -2.69
N ASP A 99 -11.31 -3.75 -1.89
CA ASP A 99 -12.77 -3.90 -1.78
C ASP A 99 -13.30 -3.79 -0.34
N ASN A 100 -12.39 -3.82 0.64
CA ASN A 100 -12.66 -3.65 2.05
C ASN A 100 -11.89 -2.43 2.60
N PHE A 101 -12.58 -1.59 3.37
CA PHE A 101 -12.02 -0.38 3.98
C PHE A 101 -12.58 -0.19 5.38
N TRP A 102 -11.71 0.17 6.33
CA TRP A 102 -12.11 0.47 7.70
C TRP A 102 -11.16 1.50 8.33
N TRP A 103 -11.59 2.09 9.44
CA TRP A 103 -10.85 3.14 10.13
C TRP A 103 -10.78 2.84 11.62
N ASP A 104 -9.56 2.65 12.11
CA ASP A 104 -9.30 2.52 13.53
C ASP A 104 -8.93 3.88 14.11
N ILE A 105 -9.92 4.56 14.70
CA ILE A 105 -9.77 5.90 15.27
C ILE A 105 -9.19 5.79 16.68
N GLN A 106 -8.17 6.61 16.98
CA GLN A 106 -7.58 6.72 18.33
C GLN A 106 -7.02 5.40 18.87
N THR A 107 -6.67 4.46 18.00
CA THR A 107 -5.99 3.22 18.37
C THR A 107 -4.49 3.33 18.17
N SER A 108 -3.72 2.58 18.96
CA SER A 108 -2.28 2.46 18.77
C SER A 108 -1.93 1.53 17.62
N GLU A 109 -2.73 0.48 17.40
CA GLU A 109 -2.51 -0.58 16.41
C GLU A 109 -3.70 -0.68 15.44
N PRO A 110 -3.46 -1.08 14.19
CA PRO A 110 -4.54 -1.37 13.25
C PRO A 110 -5.12 -2.77 13.53
N ARG A 111 -6.43 -2.93 13.29
CA ARG A 111 -7.07 -4.25 13.24
C ARG A 111 -6.82 -4.88 11.87
N SER A 112 -6.67 -6.20 11.82
CA SER A 112 -6.65 -6.96 10.56
C SER A 112 -8.03 -7.01 9.91
N LEU A 113 -8.10 -7.39 8.62
CA LEU A 113 -9.37 -7.62 7.94
C LEU A 113 -10.22 -8.67 8.69
N GLU A 114 -9.60 -9.75 9.18
CA GLU A 114 -10.30 -10.80 9.92
C GLU A 114 -10.98 -10.25 11.17
N THR A 115 -10.25 -9.50 12.00
CA THR A 115 -10.80 -8.88 13.20
C THR A 115 -11.89 -7.88 12.86
N PHE A 116 -11.68 -7.04 11.85
CA PHE A 116 -12.69 -6.09 11.37
C PHE A 116 -13.99 -6.80 10.94
N LEU A 117 -13.91 -7.86 10.14
CA LEU A 117 -15.07 -8.62 9.70
C LEU A 117 -15.78 -9.35 10.85
N GLN A 118 -15.04 -9.81 11.86
CA GLN A 118 -15.62 -10.41 13.06
C GLN A 118 -16.39 -9.37 13.88
N ASP A 119 -15.80 -8.20 14.13
CA ASP A 119 -16.45 -7.10 14.85
C ASP A 119 -17.71 -6.64 14.11
N PHE A 120 -17.62 -6.47 12.80
CA PHE A 120 -18.74 -6.05 11.94
C PHE A 120 -19.92 -7.04 11.97
N ARG A 121 -19.67 -8.34 12.15
CA ARG A 121 -20.71 -9.37 12.26
C ARG A 121 -21.33 -9.47 13.65
N THR A 122 -20.54 -9.18 14.68
CA THR A 122 -20.93 -9.41 16.09
C THR A 122 -21.47 -8.16 16.78
N SER A 123 -21.17 -6.97 16.25
CA SER A 123 -21.63 -5.69 16.74
C SER A 123 -22.24 -4.85 15.61
N PRO A 124 -23.22 -3.98 15.89
CA PRO A 124 -23.66 -3.00 14.90
C PRO A 124 -22.44 -2.18 14.43
N PRO A 125 -22.22 -2.02 13.11
CA PRO A 125 -21.09 -1.25 12.63
C PRO A 125 -21.15 0.17 13.18
N SER A 126 -19.99 0.68 13.63
CA SER A 126 -19.91 2.07 14.06
C SER A 126 -20.28 2.97 12.88
N ALA A 127 -20.89 4.14 13.14
CA ALA A 127 -21.27 5.09 12.08
C ALA A 127 -20.06 5.50 11.20
N THR A 128 -18.86 5.42 11.77
CA THR A 128 -17.58 5.65 11.10
C THR A 128 -17.18 4.52 10.14
N ASP A 129 -17.43 3.25 10.46
CA ASP A 129 -17.16 2.12 9.56
C ASP A 129 -18.04 2.16 8.31
N VAL A 130 -19.31 2.55 8.47
CA VAL A 130 -20.26 2.71 7.35
C VAL A 130 -19.86 3.88 6.45
N LEU A 131 -19.40 4.99 7.03
CA LEU A 131 -18.93 6.15 6.28
C LEU A 131 -17.66 5.85 5.47
N VAL A 132 -16.72 5.10 6.04
CA VAL A 132 -15.45 4.74 5.41
C VAL A 132 -15.64 3.74 4.28
N GLN A 133 -16.52 2.75 4.44
CA GLN A 133 -16.85 1.84 3.33
C GLN A 133 -17.49 2.59 2.14
N ASN A 134 -18.31 3.60 2.41
CA ASN A 134 -18.97 4.39 1.37
C ASN A 134 -18.00 5.39 0.69
N ILE A 135 -17.05 5.97 1.42
CA ILE A 135 -16.04 6.88 0.86
C ILE A 135 -14.92 6.12 0.12
N GLY A 136 -14.47 4.99 0.68
CA GLY A 136 -13.43 4.14 0.08
C GLY A 136 -13.83 3.59 -1.29
N LYS A 137 -15.09 3.12 -1.41
CA LYS A 137 -15.66 2.63 -2.69
C LYS A 137 -15.86 3.71 -3.75
N ALA A 138 -16.01 4.98 -3.35
CA ALA A 138 -16.21 6.09 -4.30
C ALA A 138 -14.90 6.72 -4.78
N GLY A 139 -13.81 6.60 -4.00
CA GLY A 139 -12.52 7.25 -4.28
C GLY A 139 -11.49 6.38 -5.01
N PHE A 140 -11.55 5.05 -4.85
CA PHE A 140 -10.62 4.14 -5.52
C PHE A 140 -11.19 3.73 -6.88
N LEU A 141 -11.02 4.60 -7.88
CA LEU A 141 -11.39 4.29 -9.26
C LEU A 141 -10.58 3.08 -9.73
N GLU A 142 -11.26 2.03 -10.22
CA GLU A 142 -10.63 0.82 -10.80
C GLU A 142 -9.55 1.14 -11.85
N SER A 143 -9.62 2.32 -12.48
CA SER A 143 -8.64 2.83 -13.43
C SER A 143 -7.23 3.01 -12.85
N PHE A 144 -7.06 3.00 -11.53
CA PHE A 144 -5.77 3.16 -10.84
C PHE A 144 -5.27 1.86 -10.20
N SER A 145 -5.90 0.75 -10.54
CA SER A 145 -5.61 -0.57 -9.96
C SER A 145 -4.33 -1.18 -10.51
N ILE A 146 -3.84 -0.75 -11.68
CA ILE A 146 -2.68 -1.36 -12.34
C ILE A 146 -1.43 -0.56 -11.98
N PHE A 147 -0.48 -1.21 -11.30
CA PHE A 147 0.75 -0.60 -10.83
C PHE A 147 1.93 -1.19 -11.60
N PRO A 148 2.59 -0.40 -12.46
CA PRO A 148 3.81 -0.81 -13.14
C PRO A 148 4.94 -1.01 -12.12
N LEU A 149 5.53 -2.21 -12.12
CA LEU A 149 6.75 -2.50 -11.39
C LEU A 149 7.96 -1.97 -12.17
N GLN A 150 8.85 -1.31 -11.44
CA GLN A 150 10.12 -0.81 -11.96
C GLN A 150 11.28 -1.65 -11.46
N TYR A 151 11.15 -2.20 -10.25
CA TYR A 151 12.14 -3.05 -9.61
C TYR A 151 11.50 -3.87 -8.49
N LEU A 152 11.88 -5.14 -8.36
CA LEU A 152 11.47 -5.98 -7.24
C LEU A 152 12.55 -7.03 -6.96
N ASP A 153 13.04 -7.04 -5.72
CA ASP A 153 13.86 -8.12 -5.17
C ASP A 153 13.32 -8.56 -3.78
N GLU A 154 14.08 -9.36 -3.04
CA GLU A 154 13.69 -9.87 -1.73
C GLU A 154 13.53 -8.78 -0.65
N THR A 155 13.99 -7.55 -0.87
CA THR A 155 14.09 -6.49 0.14
C THR A 155 13.62 -5.12 -0.32
N LEU A 156 13.52 -4.87 -1.63
CA LEU A 156 13.24 -3.57 -2.23
C LEU A 156 12.24 -3.72 -3.37
N CYS A 157 11.21 -2.87 -3.34
CA CYS A 157 10.20 -2.76 -4.36
C CYS A 157 10.08 -1.30 -4.81
N ILE A 158 10.10 -1.07 -6.12
CA ILE A 158 9.86 0.22 -6.74
C ILE A 158 8.75 0.04 -7.77
N PHE A 159 7.68 0.82 -7.61
CA PHE A 159 6.55 0.80 -8.50
C PHE A 159 6.05 2.22 -8.78
N GLU A 160 5.32 2.38 -9.86
CA GLU A 160 4.74 3.66 -10.23
C GLU A 160 3.31 3.79 -9.69
N PHE A 161 2.94 5.00 -9.26
CA PHE A 161 1.56 5.40 -9.06
C PHE A 161 1.07 6.15 -10.31
N PRO A 162 0.35 5.47 -11.23
CA PRO A 162 0.03 6.02 -12.54
C PRO A 162 -0.72 7.37 -12.52
N PRO A 163 -1.66 7.63 -11.57
CA PRO A 163 -2.41 8.89 -11.57
C PRO A 163 -1.53 10.15 -11.56
N LEU A 164 -0.34 10.05 -10.99
CA LEU A 164 0.60 11.16 -10.84
C LEU A 164 1.94 10.90 -11.52
N GLY A 165 2.15 9.73 -12.13
CA GLY A 165 3.43 9.33 -12.74
C GLY A 165 4.61 9.36 -11.76
N VAL A 166 4.36 9.14 -10.47
CA VAL A 166 5.39 9.20 -9.43
C VAL A 166 5.80 7.81 -8.98
N LYS A 167 7.08 7.65 -8.66
CA LYS A 167 7.61 6.40 -8.11
C LYS A 167 7.35 6.32 -6.61
N ILE A 168 6.98 5.13 -6.17
CA ILE A 168 6.88 4.72 -4.77
C ILE A 168 7.98 3.70 -4.52
N VAL A 169 8.65 3.83 -3.38
CA VAL A 169 9.67 2.88 -2.93
C VAL A 169 9.24 2.28 -1.60
N ALA A 170 9.23 0.94 -1.54
CA ALA A 170 8.98 0.19 -0.33
C ALA A 170 10.14 -0.77 -0.06
N SER A 171 10.43 -0.99 1.23
CA SER A 171 11.39 -2.00 1.67
C SER A 171 10.67 -3.07 2.49
N LYS A 172 11.15 -4.31 2.39
CA LYS A 172 10.65 -5.40 3.22
C LYS A 172 11.04 -5.17 4.68
N VAL A 173 10.13 -5.49 5.60
CA VAL A 173 10.32 -5.39 7.06
C VAL A 173 10.93 -6.67 7.61
#